data_AF-A0AAD5T0I3-F1
#
_entry.id   AF-A0AAD5T0I3-F1
#
_cell.length_a   1.000
_cell.length_b   1.000
_cell.length_c   1.000
_cell.angle_alpha   90.00
_cell.angle_beta   90.00
_cell.angle_gamma   90.00
#
_symmetry.space_group_name_H-M   'P 1'
#
loop_
_entity.id
_entity.type
_entity.pdbx_description
1 polymer ?
#
loop_
_entity_poly.entity_id
_entity_poly.type
_entity_poly.pdbx_seq_one_letter_code
_entity_poly.pdbx_strand_id
1 'polypeptide(L)'
;MAKGKGNKNKGAESKKKKQAAASPVEAGSNKRARETDGAVTHEATATAPVNIAVIKYWGKRNEALMLPTNSSLSLTLDQDQLQSRTSVRVRAERGDAVRLWLNGREEKLSARMLNLVAAMRRLRREKEEEAKGAEELASRVLHVASVNNFPTAAGLASSASGLACLAVALDAALGLDLPRAQLSALARLGSGSACRSLFGGFVAWDAGVNNATGADSVARQVAPETHWPAMCALVLVASADQKEMPSSRGMQATVDTSPLLLHRAAHVVPERMRAIERAIRDTDFDAFAELTMRDSNQFHAVCLDTFPPIFYLNSVSQAVIALVTRYNELKHAKDSSRRFTAAYTFDAGPNAVLYLLKEDVPEVLRLVNAFFPHPSFANDNDRDEYYGQAKKFLDDSLSSADTAALEKELVEAGIRKFPQSGGIKRIIYSDIGDGPRILGRGPDSRNVSLLNDDGLPK
;
A
#
# COMPACT_ATOMS: atom_id res chain seq x y z
N MET A 1 -31.42 -86.23 8.82
CA MET A 1 -30.85 -85.56 10.01
C MET A 1 -31.80 -84.44 10.41
N ALA A 2 -32.43 -84.53 11.58
CA ALA A 2 -33.60 -83.72 11.93
C ALA A 2 -33.44 -83.03 13.30
N LYS A 3 -33.84 -81.74 13.33
CA LYS A 3 -34.53 -80.95 14.39
C LYS A 3 -33.84 -80.86 15.79
N GLY A 4 -33.87 -79.76 16.56
CA GLY A 4 -34.55 -78.47 16.52
C GLY A 4 -34.68 -77.88 17.96
N LYS A 5 -34.99 -76.57 18.07
CA LYS A 5 -35.47 -75.79 19.27
C LYS A 5 -34.47 -75.64 20.45
N GLY A 6 -34.33 -74.53 21.18
CA GLY A 6 -35.09 -73.28 21.33
C GLY A 6 -35.50 -73.03 22.80
N ASN A 7 -35.37 -71.76 23.28
CA ASN A 7 -35.92 -71.10 24.49
C ASN A 7 -35.11 -71.08 25.82
N LYS A 8 -34.73 -69.89 26.35
CA LYS A 8 -35.46 -68.91 27.25
C LYS A 8 -35.24 -69.27 28.75
N ASN A 9 -35.26 -68.40 29.76
CA ASN A 9 -35.61 -66.98 29.95
C ASN A 9 -35.10 -66.51 31.34
N LYS A 10 -34.81 -65.20 31.44
CA LYS A 10 -35.17 -64.20 32.48
C LYS A 10 -35.30 -64.51 33.99
N GLY A 11 -34.82 -63.53 34.77
CA GLY A 11 -35.28 -63.09 36.10
C GLY A 11 -34.10 -62.83 37.04
N ALA A 12 -34.07 -61.93 38.03
CA ALA A 12 -34.83 -60.74 38.45
C ALA A 12 -34.01 -60.09 39.60
N GLU A 13 -34.20 -58.79 39.80
CA GLU A 13 -34.09 -58.00 41.05
C GLU A 13 -33.09 -58.29 42.20
N SER A 14 -32.33 -57.23 42.51
CA SER A 14 -32.05 -56.62 43.82
C SER A 14 -31.51 -57.45 45.00
N LYS A 15 -30.32 -57.07 45.51
CA LYS A 15 -29.97 -57.22 46.94
C LYS A 15 -29.10 -56.07 47.46
N LYS A 16 -29.58 -55.52 48.58
CA LYS A 16 -28.93 -54.60 49.54
C LYS A 16 -27.62 -55.15 50.12
N LYS A 17 -26.69 -54.25 50.49
CA LYS A 17 -25.81 -54.26 51.68
C LYS A 17 -25.22 -52.84 51.84
N LYS A 18 -25.62 -52.05 52.84
CA LYS A 18 -25.19 -51.96 54.26
C LYS A 18 -23.96 -51.07 54.47
N GLN A 19 -24.02 -50.33 55.58
CA GLN A 19 -23.00 -49.50 56.26
C GLN A 19 -22.82 -48.07 55.70
N ALA A 20 -22.53 -47.02 56.47
CA ALA A 20 -22.71 -46.59 57.86
C ALA A 20 -21.83 -45.33 58.01
N ALA A 21 -22.38 -44.22 58.52
CA ALA A 21 -21.75 -43.09 59.21
C ALA A 21 -20.39 -42.51 58.72
N ALA A 22 -20.37 -41.20 58.39
CA ALA A 22 -19.64 -40.15 59.14
C ALA A 22 -19.71 -38.78 58.44
N SER A 23 -19.78 -37.72 59.25
CA SER A 23 -19.86 -36.28 58.97
C SER A 23 -18.60 -35.68 58.29
N PRO A 24 -18.64 -34.41 57.82
CA PRO A 24 -17.78 -33.89 56.76
C PRO A 24 -16.48 -33.27 57.29
N VAL A 25 -15.42 -33.36 56.49
CA VAL A 25 -14.21 -32.55 56.64
C VAL A 25 -13.94 -31.85 55.31
N GLU A 26 -13.86 -30.53 55.39
CA GLU A 26 -13.49 -29.61 54.33
C GLU A 26 -12.15 -29.98 53.70
N ALA A 27 -12.10 -29.97 52.37
CA ALA A 27 -10.87 -29.80 51.62
C ALA A 27 -11.08 -28.63 50.66
N GLY A 28 -10.34 -27.55 50.93
CA GLY A 28 -10.40 -26.27 50.24
C GLY A 28 -10.29 -26.42 48.73
N SER A 29 -11.27 -25.84 48.03
CA SER A 29 -11.18 -25.62 46.60
C SER A 29 -10.20 -24.47 46.37
N ASN A 30 -9.00 -24.83 45.91
CA ASN A 30 -8.04 -23.89 45.35
C ASN A 30 -8.59 -23.42 43.99
N LYS A 31 -9.59 -22.52 44.03
CA LYS A 31 -9.97 -21.70 42.87
C LYS A 31 -8.83 -20.72 42.64
N ARG A 32 -7.84 -21.13 41.84
CA ARG A 32 -7.20 -20.15 40.95
C ARG A 32 -8.31 -19.61 40.08
N ALA A 33 -8.82 -18.45 40.47
CA ALA A 33 -9.63 -17.63 39.59
C ALA A 33 -8.85 -17.51 38.28
N ARG A 34 -9.39 -18.12 37.22
CA ARG A 34 -9.13 -17.62 35.88
C ARG A 34 -9.62 -16.19 35.91
N GLU A 35 -8.69 -15.25 36.00
CA GLU A 35 -8.90 -13.87 35.55
C GLU A 35 -9.11 -13.92 34.03
N THR A 36 -10.27 -14.40 33.63
CA THR A 36 -10.84 -14.14 32.31
C THR A 36 -12.02 -13.22 32.58
N ASP A 37 -11.71 -11.98 32.94
CA ASP A 37 -12.72 -10.94 33.16
C ASP A 37 -12.32 -9.69 32.37
N GLY A 38 -12.98 -9.52 31.22
CA GLY A 38 -13.45 -8.23 30.72
C GLY A 38 -12.48 -7.06 30.45
N ALA A 39 -11.17 -7.27 30.28
CA ALA A 39 -10.27 -6.14 30.01
C ALA A 39 -10.53 -5.51 28.62
N VAL A 40 -10.94 -4.24 28.61
CA VAL A 40 -11.04 -3.40 27.42
C VAL A 40 -9.73 -3.49 26.63
N THR A 41 -9.74 -4.24 25.52
CA THR A 41 -8.56 -4.38 24.66
C THR A 41 -8.44 -3.12 23.82
N HIS A 42 -7.58 -2.19 24.23
CA HIS A 42 -7.20 -1.04 23.38
C HIS A 42 -6.50 -1.56 22.14
N GLU A 43 -7.29 -1.79 21.10
CA GLU A 43 -6.86 -2.28 19.81
C GLU A 43 -7.52 -1.47 18.70
N ALA A 44 -6.78 -1.25 17.63
CA ALA A 44 -7.35 -0.73 16.40
C ALA A 44 -6.80 -1.51 15.20
N THR A 45 -7.69 -1.80 14.26
CA THR A 45 -7.34 -2.34 12.95
C THR A 45 -7.69 -1.32 11.89
N ALA A 46 -6.71 -0.99 11.06
CA ALA A 46 -6.86 -0.05 9.95
C ALA A 46 -6.43 -0.70 8.64
N THR A 47 -6.87 -0.09 7.55
CA THR A 47 -6.28 -0.26 6.21
C THR A 47 -5.79 1.09 5.70
N ALA A 48 -4.74 1.07 4.88
CA ALA A 48 -4.27 2.25 4.19
C ALA A 48 -3.91 1.96 2.73
N PRO A 49 -4.22 2.91 1.81
CA PRO A 49 -3.99 2.75 0.39
C PRO A 49 -2.53 2.92 0.00
N VAL A 50 -2.18 2.35 -1.15
CA VAL A 50 -0.97 2.71 -1.89
C VAL A 50 -1.18 4.05 -2.59
N ASN A 51 -0.14 4.87 -2.72
CA ASN A 51 -0.15 6.05 -3.58
C ASN A 51 1.01 5.98 -4.58
N ILE A 52 0.81 6.52 -5.78
CA ILE A 52 1.82 6.59 -6.84
C ILE A 52 2.08 8.05 -7.21
N ALA A 53 3.34 8.47 -7.14
CA ALA A 53 3.72 9.86 -7.38
C ALA A 53 3.63 10.22 -8.88
N VAL A 54 2.95 11.32 -9.19
CA VAL A 54 2.97 11.97 -10.52
C VAL A 54 4.02 13.08 -10.58
N ILE A 55 4.27 13.75 -9.45
CA ILE A 55 5.46 14.59 -9.23
C ILE A 55 6.32 13.93 -8.15
N LYS A 56 7.54 13.56 -8.50
CA LYS A 56 8.38 12.65 -7.73
C LYS A 56 9.04 13.32 -6.54
N TYR A 57 8.94 12.65 -5.40
CA TYR A 57 9.81 12.86 -4.23
C TYR A 57 11.11 12.10 -4.44
N TRP A 58 12.22 12.83 -4.55
CA TRP A 58 13.57 12.25 -4.61
C TRP A 58 14.60 13.19 -3.99
N GLY A 59 15.14 12.81 -2.85
CA GLY A 59 16.14 13.57 -2.10
C GLY A 59 15.58 14.14 -0.80
N LYS A 60 16.41 14.14 0.23
CA LYS A 60 16.09 14.69 1.54
C LYS A 60 17.02 15.84 1.85
N ARG A 61 16.47 16.93 2.37
CA ARG A 61 17.25 18.02 2.99
C ARG A 61 17.53 17.76 4.47
N ASN A 62 16.76 16.88 5.10
CA ASN A 62 16.97 16.45 6.48
C ASN A 62 16.53 14.99 6.65
N GLU A 63 17.47 14.09 6.91
CA GLU A 63 17.19 12.66 7.03
C GLU A 63 16.47 12.28 8.32
N ALA A 64 16.80 12.93 9.44
CA ALA A 64 16.23 12.64 10.76
C ALA A 64 14.73 12.98 10.81
N LEU A 65 14.36 14.12 10.22
CA LEU A 65 12.97 14.59 10.14
C LEU A 65 12.25 14.14 8.85
N MET A 66 12.96 13.43 7.96
CA MET A 66 12.47 12.97 6.66
C MET A 66 11.91 14.13 5.80
N LEU A 67 12.60 15.27 5.78
CA LEU A 67 12.19 16.46 5.03
C LEU A 67 12.71 16.40 3.60
N PRO A 68 11.87 16.63 2.58
CA PRO A 68 12.24 16.42 1.19
C PRO A 68 12.98 17.64 0.63
N THR A 69 13.72 17.48 -0.46
CA THR A 69 14.30 18.59 -1.21
C THR A 69 13.24 19.40 -1.98
N ASN A 70 12.12 18.78 -2.34
CA ASN A 70 11.02 19.38 -3.08
C ASN A 70 9.66 18.80 -2.66
N SER A 71 8.58 19.55 -2.91
CA SER A 71 7.21 19.03 -2.76
C SER A 71 6.95 17.91 -3.77
N SER A 72 5.94 17.08 -3.51
CA SER A 72 5.56 15.99 -4.41
C SER A 72 4.05 15.84 -4.46
N LEU A 73 3.52 15.19 -5.49
CA LEU A 73 2.09 14.93 -5.64
C LEU A 73 1.86 13.51 -6.13
N SER A 74 0.87 12.83 -5.56
CA SER A 74 0.49 11.45 -5.91
C SER A 74 -1.00 11.30 -6.11
N LEU A 75 -1.38 10.24 -6.83
CA LEU A 75 -2.72 9.69 -6.82
C LEU A 75 -2.77 8.52 -5.83
N THR A 76 -3.81 8.49 -4.99
CA THR A 76 -4.11 7.40 -4.07
C THR A 76 -4.92 6.31 -4.81
N LEU A 77 -4.45 5.07 -4.73
CA LEU A 77 -5.09 3.90 -5.35
C LEU A 77 -6.15 3.30 -4.43
N ASP A 78 -7.18 2.70 -5.01
CA ASP A 78 -8.29 2.12 -4.26
C ASP A 78 -7.87 0.87 -3.45
N GLN A 79 -8.27 0.88 -2.17
CA GLN A 79 -7.94 -0.12 -1.16
C GLN A 79 -8.59 -1.48 -1.42
N ASP A 80 -9.68 -1.50 -2.18
CA ASP A 80 -10.33 -2.74 -2.59
C ASP A 80 -9.41 -3.55 -3.51
N GLN A 81 -8.46 -2.89 -4.18
CA GLN A 81 -7.42 -3.56 -4.96
C GLN A 81 -6.08 -3.64 -4.22
N LEU A 82 -5.59 -2.54 -3.63
CA LEU A 82 -4.24 -2.45 -3.07
C LEU A 82 -4.23 -1.77 -1.70
N GLN A 83 -3.98 -2.54 -0.65
CA GLN A 83 -3.93 -2.02 0.71
C GLN A 83 -2.93 -2.73 1.62
N SER A 84 -2.43 -1.98 2.58
CA SER A 84 -1.85 -2.50 3.81
C SER A 84 -2.93 -2.58 4.88
N ARG A 85 -2.97 -3.68 5.64
CA ARG A 85 -3.81 -3.82 6.84
C ARG A 85 -2.92 -3.96 8.06
N THR A 86 -3.16 -3.17 9.09
CA THR A 86 -2.38 -3.18 10.34
C THR A 86 -3.31 -3.23 11.53
N SER A 87 -3.02 -4.12 12.49
CA SER A 87 -3.65 -4.16 13.81
C SER A 87 -2.63 -3.79 14.87
N VAL A 88 -2.98 -2.87 15.76
CA VAL A 88 -2.15 -2.45 16.90
C VAL A 88 -2.94 -2.74 18.17
N ARG A 89 -2.38 -3.54 19.08
CA ARG A 89 -2.93 -3.79 20.41
C ARG A 89 -2.00 -3.23 21.49
N VAL A 90 -2.57 -2.43 22.38
CA VAL A 90 -1.95 -2.03 23.64
C VAL A 90 -2.15 -3.15 24.64
N ARG A 91 -1.05 -3.67 25.19
CA ARG A 91 -1.06 -4.77 26.16
C ARG A 91 -1.25 -4.23 27.57
N ALA A 92 -1.76 -5.06 28.47
CA ALA A 92 -1.82 -4.71 29.90
C ALA A 92 -0.42 -4.61 30.54
N GLU A 93 0.59 -5.24 29.95
CA GLU A 93 1.98 -5.15 30.43
C GLU A 93 2.51 -3.71 30.31
N ARG A 94 3.07 -3.18 31.40
CA ARG A 94 3.79 -1.90 31.40
C ARG A 94 5.15 -2.06 30.73
N GLY A 95 5.53 -1.10 29.90
CA GLY A 95 6.81 -1.09 29.20
C GLY A 95 6.77 -0.27 27.92
N ASP A 96 7.93 -0.13 27.30
CA ASP A 96 8.10 0.56 26.01
C ASP A 96 8.29 -0.38 24.82
N ALA A 97 8.36 -1.70 25.07
CA ALA A 97 8.55 -2.71 24.05
C ALA A 97 7.46 -2.66 22.97
N VAL A 98 7.89 -2.85 21.73
CA VAL A 98 7.03 -2.97 20.56
C VAL A 98 7.42 -4.24 19.82
N ARG A 99 6.46 -5.15 19.63
CA ARG A 99 6.62 -6.35 18.82
C ARG A 99 5.88 -6.18 17.51
N LEU A 100 6.57 -6.43 16.40
CA LEU A 100 6.03 -6.26 15.05
C LEU A 100 6.06 -7.59 14.32
N TRP A 101 4.94 -7.97 13.73
CA TRP A 101 4.86 -9.05 12.75
C TRP A 101 4.45 -8.50 11.40
N LEU A 102 5.22 -8.82 10.36
CA LEU A 102 4.92 -8.49 8.98
C LEU A 102 4.72 -9.78 8.20
N ASN A 103 3.54 -9.96 7.60
CA ASN A 103 3.19 -11.17 6.85
C ASN A 103 3.44 -12.47 7.65
N GLY A 104 3.08 -12.46 8.93
CA GLY A 104 3.19 -13.61 9.84
C GLY A 104 4.59 -13.86 10.43
N ARG A 105 5.62 -13.08 10.03
CA ARG A 105 6.98 -13.19 10.57
C ARG A 105 7.29 -12.06 11.52
N GLU A 106 7.88 -12.37 12.68
CA GLU A 106 8.33 -11.35 13.63
C GLU A 106 9.54 -10.61 13.06
N GLU A 107 9.47 -9.28 13.05
CA GLU A 107 10.46 -8.40 12.44
C GLU A 107 10.94 -7.36 13.45
N LYS A 108 12.20 -6.95 13.32
CA LYS A 108 12.74 -5.84 14.11
C LYS A 108 12.21 -4.52 13.56
N LEU A 109 11.79 -3.62 14.45
CA LEU A 109 11.43 -2.27 14.04
C LEU A 109 12.66 -1.52 13.52
N SER A 110 12.50 -0.86 12.38
CA SER A 110 13.50 0.09 11.91
C SER A 110 13.55 1.34 12.80
N ALA A 111 14.68 2.06 12.81
CA ALA A 111 14.81 3.32 13.54
C ALA A 111 13.70 4.33 13.20
N ARG A 112 13.26 4.36 11.94
CA ARG A 112 12.17 5.24 11.48
C ARG A 112 10.81 4.85 12.09
N MET A 113 10.53 3.56 12.23
CA MET A 113 9.32 3.06 12.89
C MET A 113 9.34 3.38 14.38
N LEU A 114 10.50 3.23 15.02
CA LEU A 114 10.69 3.61 16.43
C LEU A 114 10.46 5.12 16.64
N ASN A 115 10.96 5.98 15.74
CA ASN A 115 10.71 7.43 15.83
C ASN A 115 9.23 7.79 15.74
N LEU A 116 8.48 7.15 14.82
CA LEU A 116 7.03 7.30 14.74
C LEU A 116 6.35 6.88 16.05
N VAL A 117 6.64 5.67 16.56
CA VAL A 117 6.02 5.17 17.80
C VAL A 117 6.37 6.06 18.99
N ALA A 118 7.63 6.50 19.12
CA ALA A 118 8.08 7.37 20.20
C ALA A 118 7.36 8.72 20.18
N ALA A 119 7.16 9.31 19.00
CA ALA A 119 6.41 10.55 18.84
C ALA A 119 4.92 10.38 19.23
N MET A 120 4.29 9.28 18.80
CA MET A 120 2.89 8.97 19.16
C MET A 120 2.73 8.73 20.67
N ARG A 121 3.66 7.99 21.29
CA ARG A 121 3.68 7.80 22.76
C ARG A 121 3.87 9.12 23.51
N ARG A 122 4.66 10.05 22.98
CA ARG A 122 4.85 11.38 23.60
C ARG A 122 3.53 12.16 23.60
N LEU A 123 2.85 12.24 22.46
CA LEU A 123 1.53 12.88 22.37
C LEU A 123 0.51 12.22 23.31
N ARG A 124 0.59 10.89 23.46
CA ARG A 124 -0.30 10.17 24.38
C ARG A 124 0.00 10.51 25.84
N ARG A 125 1.28 10.63 26.23
CA ARG A 125 1.64 11.08 27.59
C ARG A 125 1.13 12.48 27.87
N GLU A 126 1.29 13.41 26.93
CA GLU A 126 0.76 14.78 27.06
C GLU A 126 -0.76 14.74 27.31
N LYS A 127 -1.50 13.94 26.53
CA LYS A 127 -2.95 13.74 26.74
C LYS A 127 -3.31 13.09 28.08
N GLU A 128 -2.48 12.17 28.57
CA GLU A 128 -2.67 11.50 29.88
C GLU A 128 -2.41 12.46 31.05
N GLU A 129 -1.43 13.35 30.93
CA GLU A 129 -1.09 14.35 31.94
C GLU A 129 -2.17 15.44 32.05
N GLU A 130 -2.78 15.83 30.93
CA GLU A 130 -3.86 16.82 30.89
C GLU A 130 -5.19 16.30 31.44
N ALA A 131 -5.47 14.99 31.31
CA ALA A 131 -6.75 14.38 31.67
C ALA A 131 -6.64 13.50 32.93
N LYS A 132 -7.13 14.03 34.07
CA LYS A 132 -7.21 13.26 35.33
C LYS A 132 -7.97 11.95 35.13
N GLY A 133 -7.33 10.83 35.44
CA GLY A 133 -7.92 9.49 35.32
C GLY A 133 -7.82 8.88 33.93
N ALA A 134 -7.09 9.51 33.00
CA ALA A 134 -6.78 8.89 31.72
C ALA A 134 -6.01 7.58 31.91
N GLU A 135 -6.33 6.59 31.09
CA GLU A 135 -5.60 5.32 31.09
C GLU A 135 -4.16 5.54 30.62
N GLU A 136 -3.19 5.00 31.35
CA GLU A 136 -1.77 5.03 30.99
C GLU A 136 -1.49 4.03 29.84
N LEU A 137 -1.76 4.43 28.61
CA LEU A 137 -1.51 3.68 27.38
C LEU A 137 -0.11 3.95 26.81
N ALA A 138 0.45 5.15 27.02
CA ALA A 138 1.76 5.51 26.49
C ALA A 138 2.91 4.66 27.06
N SER A 139 2.74 4.10 28.26
CA SER A 139 3.71 3.30 29.00
C SER A 139 3.38 1.80 28.98
N ARG A 140 2.68 1.32 27.94
CA ARG A 140 2.31 -0.09 27.76
C ARG A 140 3.04 -0.72 26.58
N VAL A 141 3.22 -2.04 26.63
CA VAL A 141 3.76 -2.83 25.51
C VAL A 141 2.80 -2.78 24.33
N LEU A 142 3.33 -2.66 23.11
CA LEU A 142 2.54 -2.65 21.87
C LEU A 142 2.81 -3.92 21.05
N HIS A 143 1.75 -4.60 20.64
CA HIS A 143 1.83 -5.67 19.63
C HIS A 143 1.24 -5.16 18.32
N VAL A 144 1.98 -5.32 17.23
CA VAL A 144 1.63 -4.81 15.91
C VAL A 144 1.69 -5.96 14.91
N ALA A 145 0.59 -6.29 14.26
CA ALA A 145 0.59 -7.20 13.12
C ALA A 145 0.17 -6.45 11.85
N SER A 146 0.90 -6.67 10.77
CA SER A 146 0.63 -6.04 9.49
C SER A 146 0.73 -7.04 8.33
N VAL A 147 -0.17 -6.91 7.36
CA VAL A 147 -0.13 -7.65 6.09
C VAL A 147 -0.40 -6.72 4.92
N ASN A 148 0.06 -7.09 3.72
CA ASN A 148 -0.31 -6.43 2.47
C ASN A 148 -1.04 -7.45 1.58
N ASN A 149 -2.05 -7.02 0.83
CA ASN A 149 -2.73 -7.89 -0.14
C ASN A 149 -2.04 -7.91 -1.53
N PHE A 150 -0.88 -7.26 -1.64
CA PHE A 150 -0.03 -7.27 -2.83
C PHE A 150 1.38 -7.77 -2.48
N PRO A 151 2.09 -8.43 -3.43
CA PRO A 151 3.41 -8.98 -3.14
C PRO A 151 4.40 -7.88 -2.75
N THR A 152 5.14 -8.04 -1.64
CA THR A 152 6.19 -7.10 -1.23
C THR A 152 7.26 -6.92 -2.31
N ALA A 153 7.49 -7.96 -3.12
CA ALA A 153 8.43 -7.95 -4.25
C ALA A 153 7.88 -7.25 -5.50
N ALA A 154 6.59 -6.90 -5.56
CA ALA A 154 5.97 -6.26 -6.72
C ALA A 154 6.37 -4.78 -6.89
N GLY A 155 7.33 -4.26 -6.13
CA GLY A 155 7.86 -2.90 -6.26
C GLY A 155 6.85 -1.76 -5.99
N LEU A 156 5.59 -2.10 -5.70
CA LEU A 156 4.56 -1.19 -5.21
C LEU A 156 4.98 -0.67 -3.84
N ALA A 157 4.78 0.62 -3.56
CA ALA A 157 5.28 1.35 -2.39
C ALA A 157 4.76 0.83 -1.03
N SER A 158 5.06 -0.43 -0.68
CA SER A 158 4.61 -1.17 0.50
C SER A 158 5.02 -0.48 1.81
N SER A 159 6.18 0.18 1.80
CA SER A 159 6.61 0.99 2.95
C SER A 159 5.76 2.24 3.16
N ALA A 160 5.20 2.86 2.10
CA ALA A 160 4.37 4.05 2.25
C ALA A 160 3.00 3.68 2.84
N SER A 161 2.30 2.72 2.23
CA SER A 161 1.00 2.26 2.72
C SER A 161 1.12 1.60 4.10
N GLY A 162 2.16 0.79 4.35
CA GLY A 162 2.36 0.13 5.63
C GLY A 162 2.60 1.10 6.78
N LEU A 163 3.43 2.13 6.57
CA LEU A 163 3.71 3.14 7.61
C LEU A 163 2.54 4.11 7.82
N ALA A 164 1.80 4.42 6.75
CA ALA A 164 0.53 5.14 6.86
C ALA A 164 -0.48 4.36 7.70
N CYS A 165 -0.64 3.06 7.41
CA CYS A 165 -1.54 2.17 8.14
C CYS A 165 -1.14 2.03 9.61
N LEU A 166 0.17 1.92 9.89
CA LEU A 166 0.69 1.90 11.26
C LEU A 166 0.38 3.20 12.01
N ALA A 167 0.59 4.36 11.38
CA ALA A 167 0.29 5.65 12.01
C ALA A 167 -1.21 5.75 12.36
N VAL A 168 -2.10 5.37 11.44
CA VAL A 168 -3.55 5.39 11.64
C VAL A 168 -4.01 4.40 12.73
N ALA A 169 -3.45 3.19 12.73
CA ALA A 169 -3.78 2.21 13.76
C ALA A 169 -3.24 2.62 15.15
N LEU A 170 -2.05 3.22 15.21
CA LEU A 170 -1.49 3.78 16.46
C LEU A 170 -2.34 4.95 16.98
N ASP A 171 -2.75 5.86 16.11
CA ASP A 171 -3.59 7.02 16.45
C ASP A 171 -4.88 6.56 17.14
N ALA A 172 -5.55 5.56 16.54
CA ALA A 172 -6.77 4.99 17.07
C ALA A 172 -6.54 4.14 18.34
N ALA A 173 -5.54 3.26 18.36
CA ALA A 173 -5.27 2.37 19.50
C ALA A 173 -4.77 3.12 20.74
N LEU A 174 -4.07 4.24 20.55
CA LEU A 174 -3.65 5.15 21.62
C LEU A 174 -4.68 6.23 21.90
N GLY A 175 -5.84 6.24 21.23
CA GLY A 175 -6.90 7.24 21.42
C GLY A 175 -6.38 8.67 21.34
N LEU A 176 -5.57 9.01 20.34
CA LEU A 176 -5.02 10.35 20.16
C LEU A 176 -6.00 11.27 19.42
N ASP A 177 -6.70 10.73 18.41
CA ASP A 177 -7.65 11.42 17.54
C ASP A 177 -7.05 12.66 16.84
N LEU A 178 -5.86 12.48 16.27
CA LEU A 178 -5.11 13.58 15.66
C LEU A 178 -5.75 14.09 14.36
N PRO A 179 -5.68 15.41 14.08
CA PRO A 179 -5.95 15.94 12.75
C PRO A 179 -5.07 15.26 11.69
N ARG A 180 -5.65 14.96 10.52
CA ARG A 180 -4.95 14.21 9.46
C ARG A 180 -3.63 14.84 9.00
N ALA A 181 -3.56 16.17 8.96
CA ALA A 181 -2.32 16.88 8.64
C ALA A 181 -1.20 16.57 9.66
N GLN A 182 -1.52 16.59 10.97
CA GLN A 182 -0.57 16.25 12.03
C GLN A 182 -0.17 14.77 11.98
N LEU A 183 -1.14 13.88 11.76
CA LEU A 183 -0.86 12.46 11.58
C LEU A 183 0.05 12.22 10.36
N SER A 184 -0.10 13.02 9.30
CA SER A 184 0.74 12.93 8.10
C SER A 184 2.20 13.31 8.39
N ALA A 185 2.43 14.31 9.24
CA ALA A 185 3.76 14.70 9.70
C ALA A 185 4.43 13.57 10.48
N LEU A 186 3.66 12.80 11.26
CA LEU A 186 4.15 11.65 12.01
C LEU A 186 4.44 10.47 11.07
N ALA A 187 3.53 10.16 10.14
CA ALA A 187 3.73 9.12 9.14
C ALA A 187 5.00 9.36 8.29
N ARG A 188 5.30 10.63 7.97
CA ARG A 188 6.53 11.06 7.27
C ARG A 188 7.81 10.58 7.96
N LEU A 189 7.85 10.58 9.30
CA LEU A 189 9.01 10.12 10.08
C LEU A 189 9.30 8.63 9.85
N GLY A 190 8.26 7.82 9.67
CA GLY A 190 8.36 6.40 9.33
C GLY A 190 8.82 6.20 7.88
N SER A 191 8.15 6.87 6.94
CA SER A 191 8.52 6.90 5.53
C SER A 191 7.97 8.17 4.89
N GLY A 192 8.82 8.95 4.21
CA GLY A 192 8.43 10.27 3.68
C GLY A 192 7.13 10.23 2.88
N SER A 193 7.03 9.33 1.90
CA SER A 193 5.83 9.18 1.06
C SER A 193 4.60 8.60 1.77
N ALA A 194 4.73 8.06 2.99
CA ALA A 194 3.59 7.58 3.77
C ALA A 194 2.62 8.70 4.15
N CYS A 195 3.10 9.94 4.28
CA CYS A 195 2.24 11.08 4.59
C CYS A 195 1.11 11.27 3.55
N ARG A 196 1.41 11.00 2.26
CA ARG A 196 0.42 11.14 1.18
C ARG A 196 -0.65 10.04 1.19
N SER A 197 -0.34 8.87 1.74
CA SER A 197 -1.32 7.79 1.93
C SER A 197 -2.31 8.07 3.08
N LEU A 198 -2.27 9.25 3.72
CA LEU A 198 -3.26 9.61 4.74
C LEU A 198 -4.54 10.25 4.18
N PHE A 199 -4.58 10.49 2.87
CA PHE A 199 -5.70 11.11 2.16
C PHE A 199 -6.05 10.32 0.89
N GLY A 200 -7.30 10.43 0.46
CA GLY A 200 -7.77 9.91 -0.82
C GLY A 200 -7.57 10.89 -1.97
N GLY A 201 -7.82 10.41 -3.20
CA GLY A 201 -7.76 11.21 -4.41
C GLY A 201 -6.35 11.64 -4.80
N PHE A 202 -6.18 12.92 -5.06
CA PHE A 202 -4.89 13.54 -5.36
C PHE A 202 -4.33 14.21 -4.12
N VAL A 203 -3.08 13.91 -3.79
CA VAL A 203 -2.48 14.31 -2.51
C VAL A 203 -1.11 14.93 -2.74
N ALA A 204 -0.93 16.17 -2.29
CA ALA A 204 0.36 16.83 -2.26
C ALA A 204 1.04 16.56 -0.92
N TRP A 205 2.36 16.40 -0.95
CA TRP A 205 3.23 16.55 0.22
C TRP A 205 4.02 17.84 0.04
N ASP A 206 3.71 18.82 0.89
CA ASP A 206 4.41 20.09 0.90
C ASP A 206 5.77 19.91 1.58
N ALA A 207 6.82 20.43 0.94
CA ALA A 207 8.18 20.29 1.46
C ALA A 207 8.36 20.98 2.82
N GLY A 208 7.59 22.03 3.09
CA GLY A 208 7.80 22.91 4.24
C GLY A 208 9.12 23.67 4.15
N VAL A 209 9.25 24.71 4.97
CA VAL A 209 10.46 25.54 5.10
C VAL A 209 11.02 25.50 6.52
N ASN A 210 10.27 25.02 7.51
CA ASN A 210 10.73 24.91 8.88
C ASN A 210 11.70 23.72 9.04
N ASN A 211 13.00 24.00 9.00
CA ASN A 211 14.05 22.98 9.15
C ASN A 211 14.27 22.52 10.60
N ALA A 212 13.80 23.28 11.59
CA ALA A 212 14.00 22.95 13.00
C ALA A 212 13.06 21.83 13.45
N THR A 213 11.79 21.89 13.04
CA THR A 213 10.75 20.94 13.47
C THR A 213 10.13 20.16 12.31
N GLY A 214 10.14 20.72 11.11
CA GLY A 214 9.42 20.14 9.97
C GLY A 214 7.91 20.18 10.13
N ALA A 215 7.37 21.03 11.02
CA ALA A 215 5.94 21.07 11.34
C ALA A 215 5.05 21.45 10.15
N ASP A 216 5.61 22.17 9.18
CA ASP A 216 4.94 22.60 7.95
C ASP A 216 5.17 21.66 6.75
N SER A 217 5.91 20.56 6.93
CA SER A 217 6.08 19.55 5.90
C SER A 217 5.03 18.45 6.02
N VAL A 218 3.82 18.74 5.56
CA VAL A 218 2.65 17.87 5.74
C VAL A 218 2.04 17.48 4.39
N ALA A 219 1.22 16.44 4.41
CA ALA A 219 0.37 16.12 3.28
C ALA A 219 -0.95 16.91 3.33
N ARG A 220 -1.45 17.28 2.16
CA ARG A 220 -2.78 17.88 1.96
C ARG A 220 -3.48 17.24 0.78
N GLN A 221 -4.79 17.09 0.90
CA GLN A 221 -5.62 16.67 -0.23
C GLN A 221 -5.74 17.83 -1.23
N VAL A 222 -5.38 17.59 -2.49
CA VAL A 222 -5.53 18.52 -3.61
C VAL A 222 -6.95 18.40 -4.18
N ALA A 223 -7.41 17.17 -4.37
CA ALA A 223 -8.78 16.87 -4.79
C ALA A 223 -9.17 15.47 -4.28
N PRO A 224 -10.43 15.27 -3.84
CA PRO A 224 -10.90 13.94 -3.43
C PRO A 224 -11.02 13.00 -4.63
N GLU A 225 -11.14 11.70 -4.36
CA GLU A 225 -11.34 10.65 -5.37
C GLU A 225 -12.61 10.87 -6.20
N THR A 226 -13.62 11.52 -5.63
CA THR A 226 -14.88 11.89 -6.30
C THR A 226 -14.74 13.02 -7.31
N HIS A 227 -13.63 13.78 -7.28
CA HIS A 227 -13.40 14.90 -8.20
C HIS A 227 -13.12 14.43 -9.63
N TRP A 228 -12.38 13.33 -9.78
CA TRP A 228 -12.03 12.78 -11.10
C TRP A 228 -12.25 11.25 -11.14
N PRO A 229 -13.50 10.78 -11.02
CA PRO A 229 -13.81 9.35 -10.83
C PRO A 229 -13.50 8.49 -12.06
N ALA A 230 -13.27 9.12 -13.23
CA ALA A 230 -12.85 8.45 -14.45
C ALA A 230 -11.35 8.12 -14.47
N MET A 231 -10.53 8.71 -13.60
CA MET A 231 -9.10 8.42 -13.51
C MET A 231 -8.87 7.02 -12.93
N CYS A 232 -7.98 6.25 -13.56
CA CYS A 232 -7.56 4.94 -13.08
C CYS A 232 -6.08 4.68 -13.38
N ALA A 233 -5.55 3.57 -12.87
CA ALA A 233 -4.19 3.15 -13.08
C ALA A 233 -4.09 1.67 -13.50
N LEU A 234 -3.21 1.38 -14.44
CA LEU A 234 -2.72 0.04 -14.76
C LEU A 234 -1.25 -0.07 -14.35
N VAL A 235 -0.95 -0.92 -13.37
CA VAL A 235 0.42 -1.25 -13.00
C VAL A 235 0.88 -2.47 -13.80
N LEU A 236 1.91 -2.27 -14.62
CA LEU A 236 2.59 -3.33 -15.34
C LEU A 236 3.80 -3.76 -14.52
N VAL A 237 3.68 -4.89 -13.82
CA VAL A 237 4.76 -5.45 -13.00
C VAL A 237 5.78 -6.09 -13.93
N ALA A 238 6.92 -5.44 -14.10
CA ALA A 238 7.97 -5.89 -15.00
C ALA A 238 8.68 -7.13 -14.45
N SER A 239 9.22 -7.95 -15.34
CA SER A 239 10.24 -8.92 -14.96
C SER A 239 11.51 -8.16 -14.59
N ALA A 240 11.98 -8.44 -13.39
CA ALA A 240 13.16 -7.83 -12.83
C ALA A 240 13.81 -8.81 -11.85
N ASP A 241 15.13 -8.77 -11.83
CA ASP A 241 15.91 -9.28 -10.72
C ASP A 241 15.76 -8.36 -9.50
N GLN A 242 16.26 -8.81 -8.35
CA GLN A 242 16.14 -8.06 -7.11
C GLN A 242 16.72 -6.64 -7.27
N LYS A 243 15.99 -5.64 -6.78
CA LYS A 243 16.37 -4.23 -6.82
C LYS A 243 17.78 -4.03 -6.23
N GLU A 244 18.73 -3.62 -7.08
CA GLU A 244 20.12 -3.39 -6.66
C GLU A 244 20.27 -2.22 -5.68
N MET A 245 19.55 -1.11 -5.92
CA MET A 245 19.69 0.11 -5.10
C MET A 245 18.38 0.52 -4.37
N PRO A 246 18.27 0.29 -3.05
CA PRO A 246 17.15 0.79 -2.24
C PRO A 246 16.96 2.32 -2.35
N SER A 247 15.71 2.77 -2.39
CA SER A 247 15.37 4.18 -2.65
C SER A 247 16.01 5.15 -1.66
N SER A 248 16.05 4.81 -0.36
CA SER A 248 16.63 5.69 0.66
C SER A 248 18.11 5.95 0.44
N ARG A 249 18.88 4.94 0.03
CA ARG A 249 20.30 5.08 -0.27
C ARG A 249 20.50 5.78 -1.61
N GLY A 250 19.71 5.41 -2.62
CA GLY A 250 19.77 6.02 -3.94
C GLY A 250 19.50 7.53 -3.90
N MET A 251 18.45 7.95 -3.20
CA MET A 251 18.08 9.37 -3.16
C MET A 251 19.10 10.24 -2.43
N GLN A 252 19.76 9.71 -1.40
CA GLN A 252 20.80 10.46 -0.71
C GLN A 252 22.07 10.55 -1.56
N ALA A 253 22.46 9.45 -2.23
CA ALA A 253 23.56 9.49 -3.20
C ALA A 253 23.29 10.51 -4.32
N THR A 254 22.05 10.61 -4.82
CA THR A 254 21.66 11.65 -5.78
C THR A 254 21.79 13.05 -5.19
N VAL A 255 21.37 13.28 -3.94
CA VAL A 255 21.57 14.57 -3.26
C VAL A 255 23.04 14.94 -3.17
N ASP A 256 23.89 13.97 -2.87
CA ASP A 256 25.31 14.21 -2.62
C ASP A 256 26.11 14.41 -3.91
N THR A 257 25.63 13.90 -5.06
CA THR A 257 26.46 13.80 -6.28
C THR A 257 25.82 14.34 -7.57
N SER A 258 24.50 14.52 -7.65
CA SER A 258 23.83 14.99 -8.87
C SER A 258 23.63 16.52 -8.85
N PRO A 259 24.39 17.30 -9.64
CA PRO A 259 24.12 18.73 -9.79
C PRO A 259 22.75 19.00 -10.44
N LEU A 260 22.24 18.08 -11.27
CA LEU A 260 20.93 18.24 -11.90
C LEU A 260 19.77 18.16 -10.89
N LEU A 261 19.94 17.43 -9.78
CA LEU A 261 18.92 17.38 -8.73
C LEU A 261 18.67 18.76 -8.12
N LEU A 262 19.73 19.54 -7.89
CA LEU A 262 19.61 20.87 -7.28
C LEU A 262 18.76 21.80 -8.15
N HIS A 263 19.02 21.83 -9.46
CA HIS A 263 18.22 22.60 -10.41
C HIS A 263 16.78 22.09 -10.50
N ARG A 264 16.59 20.76 -10.55
CA ARG A 264 15.26 20.14 -10.55
C ARG A 264 14.44 20.60 -9.34
N ALA A 265 15.01 20.51 -8.13
CA ALA A 265 14.31 20.83 -6.89
C ALA A 265 13.97 22.33 -6.77
N ALA A 266 14.90 23.20 -7.17
CA ALA A 266 14.75 24.65 -7.02
C ALA A 266 13.83 25.29 -8.07
N HIS A 267 13.85 24.81 -9.32
CA HIS A 267 13.21 25.51 -10.44
C HIS A 267 12.14 24.70 -11.15
N VAL A 268 12.36 23.41 -11.37
CA VAL A 268 11.45 22.60 -12.19
C VAL A 268 10.24 22.13 -11.38
N VAL A 269 10.48 21.55 -10.21
CA VAL A 269 9.39 20.95 -9.41
C VAL A 269 8.38 22.00 -8.93
N PRO A 270 8.76 23.21 -8.44
CA PRO A 270 7.78 24.22 -8.02
C PRO A 270 6.84 24.67 -9.14
N GLU A 271 7.31 24.72 -10.38
CA GLU A 271 6.48 25.01 -11.55
C GLU A 271 5.57 23.84 -11.89
N ARG A 272 6.10 22.61 -11.90
CA ARG A 272 5.31 21.41 -12.17
C ARG A 272 4.23 21.16 -11.12
N MET A 273 4.50 21.41 -9.84
CA MET A 273 3.50 21.33 -8.77
C MET A 273 2.31 22.27 -9.04
N ARG A 274 2.60 23.54 -9.37
CA ARG A 274 1.54 24.50 -9.74
C ARG A 274 0.78 24.07 -10.99
N ALA A 275 1.47 23.52 -11.99
CA ALA A 275 0.85 23.10 -13.24
C ALA A 275 -0.01 21.83 -13.07
N ILE A 276 0.46 20.83 -12.34
CA ILE A 276 -0.27 19.57 -12.14
C ILE A 276 -1.50 19.79 -11.24
N GLU A 277 -1.41 20.67 -10.24
CA GLU A 277 -2.57 21.00 -9.39
C GLU A 277 -3.67 21.69 -10.21
N ARG A 278 -3.30 22.55 -11.17
CA ARG A 278 -4.27 23.11 -12.13
C ARG A 278 -4.87 22.03 -13.03
N ALA A 279 -4.03 21.16 -13.61
CA ALA A 279 -4.51 20.08 -14.46
C ALA A 279 -5.51 19.15 -13.75
N ILE A 280 -5.25 18.84 -12.47
CA ILE A 280 -6.16 18.04 -11.63
C ILE A 280 -7.47 18.80 -11.38
N ARG A 281 -7.39 20.06 -10.96
CA ARG A 281 -8.58 20.88 -10.70
C ARG A 281 -9.48 20.99 -11.93
N ASP A 282 -8.86 21.16 -13.10
CA ASP A 282 -9.56 21.40 -14.36
C ASP A 282 -9.88 20.08 -15.10
N THR A 283 -9.56 18.92 -14.51
CA THR A 283 -9.69 17.57 -15.11
C THR A 283 -9.06 17.45 -16.50
N ASP A 284 -7.98 18.20 -16.73
CA ASP A 284 -7.24 18.25 -17.98
C ASP A 284 -6.27 17.06 -18.04
N PHE A 285 -6.72 15.98 -18.70
CA PHE A 285 -5.92 14.76 -18.85
C PHE A 285 -4.63 15.01 -19.65
N ASP A 286 -4.65 15.92 -20.62
CA ASP A 286 -3.49 16.13 -21.48
C ASP A 286 -2.35 16.81 -20.73
N ALA A 287 -2.67 17.88 -19.98
CA ALA A 287 -1.70 18.53 -19.11
C ALA A 287 -1.21 17.59 -18.00
N PHE A 288 -2.13 16.81 -17.41
CA PHE A 288 -1.79 15.81 -16.39
C PHE A 288 -0.82 14.75 -16.93
N ALA A 289 -1.11 14.21 -18.12
CA ALA A 289 -0.33 13.15 -18.76
C ALA A 289 1.08 13.63 -19.11
N GLU A 290 1.19 14.79 -19.76
CA GLU A 290 2.49 15.34 -20.16
C GLU A 290 3.38 15.63 -18.95
N LEU A 291 2.84 16.26 -17.90
CA LEU A 291 3.57 16.56 -16.67
C LEU A 291 4.04 15.28 -15.97
N THR A 292 3.17 14.27 -15.88
CA THR A 292 3.48 12.98 -15.24
C THR A 292 4.62 12.25 -15.95
N MET A 293 4.57 12.15 -17.28
CA MET A 293 5.61 11.50 -18.08
C MET A 293 6.93 12.27 -18.01
N ARG A 294 6.90 13.61 -18.15
CA ARG A 294 8.09 14.45 -18.06
C ARG A 294 8.75 14.40 -16.68
N ASP A 295 7.97 14.34 -15.61
CA ASP A 295 8.52 14.27 -14.25
C ASP A 295 9.09 12.89 -13.92
N SER A 296 8.45 11.82 -14.39
CA SER A 296 9.03 10.48 -14.36
C SER A 296 10.38 10.43 -15.07
N ASN A 297 10.45 10.92 -16.32
CA ASN A 297 11.69 10.91 -17.10
C ASN A 297 12.80 11.70 -16.38
N GLN A 298 12.50 12.89 -15.86
CA GLN A 298 13.51 13.73 -15.20
C GLN A 298 13.96 13.15 -13.85
N PHE A 299 13.08 12.45 -13.13
CA PHE A 299 13.48 11.68 -11.95
C PHE A 299 14.52 10.62 -12.31
N HIS A 300 14.29 9.81 -13.35
CA HIS A 300 15.27 8.82 -13.79
C HIS A 300 16.53 9.46 -14.40
N ALA A 301 16.43 10.66 -14.97
CA ALA A 301 17.59 11.42 -15.43
C ALA A 301 18.51 11.84 -14.27
N VAL A 302 17.97 12.30 -13.13
CA VAL A 302 18.80 12.62 -11.96
C VAL A 302 19.38 11.36 -11.29
N CYS A 303 18.68 10.22 -11.39
CA CYS A 303 19.26 8.92 -11.02
C CYS A 303 20.47 8.55 -11.89
N LEU A 304 20.37 8.78 -13.21
CA LEU A 304 21.47 8.55 -14.15
C LEU A 304 22.65 9.52 -13.94
N ASP A 305 22.37 10.76 -13.52
CA ASP A 305 23.36 11.80 -13.18
C ASP A 305 24.04 11.59 -11.82
N THR A 306 23.51 10.67 -10.99
CA THR A 306 24.15 10.28 -9.72
C THR A 306 25.48 9.57 -9.99
N PHE A 307 26.46 9.66 -9.07
CA PHE A 307 27.71 8.91 -9.19
C PHE A 307 27.99 7.99 -7.99
N PRO A 308 28.10 6.65 -8.19
CA PRO A 308 27.84 5.90 -9.43
C PRO A 308 26.37 6.02 -9.92
N PRO A 309 26.12 5.85 -11.24
CA PRO A 309 24.78 6.01 -11.80
C PRO A 309 23.81 4.96 -11.26
N ILE A 310 22.55 5.38 -11.09
CA ILE A 310 21.47 4.53 -10.61
C ILE A 310 20.55 4.20 -11.79
N PHE A 311 20.39 2.90 -12.07
CA PHE A 311 19.47 2.40 -13.09
C PHE A 311 18.28 1.71 -12.44
N TYR A 312 17.09 2.31 -12.59
CA TYR A 312 15.83 1.67 -12.19
C TYR A 312 15.04 1.13 -13.37
N LEU A 313 15.10 1.81 -14.51
CA LEU A 313 14.42 1.40 -15.73
C LEU A 313 15.23 0.30 -16.42
N ASN A 314 14.53 -0.74 -16.88
CA ASN A 314 15.11 -1.81 -17.68
C ASN A 314 14.53 -1.81 -19.11
N SER A 315 14.85 -2.83 -19.89
CA SER A 315 14.35 -2.97 -21.27
C SER A 315 12.82 -3.06 -21.37
N VAL A 316 12.15 -3.67 -20.38
CA VAL A 316 10.68 -3.70 -20.30
C VAL A 316 10.16 -2.27 -20.12
N SER A 317 10.72 -1.51 -19.18
CA SER A 317 10.35 -0.12 -18.93
C SER A 317 10.50 0.74 -20.19
N GLN A 318 11.63 0.61 -20.90
CA GLN A 318 11.90 1.34 -22.14
C GLN A 318 10.91 0.98 -23.25
N ALA A 319 10.57 -0.31 -23.39
CA ALA A 319 9.56 -0.75 -24.36
C ALA A 319 8.17 -0.18 -24.04
N VAL A 320 7.78 -0.09 -22.76
CA VAL A 320 6.51 0.53 -22.35
C VAL A 320 6.50 2.02 -22.70
N ILE A 321 7.61 2.74 -22.43
CA ILE A 321 7.75 4.16 -22.79
C ILE A 321 7.56 4.35 -24.30
N ALA A 322 8.26 3.55 -25.12
CA ALA A 322 8.16 3.63 -26.57
C ALA A 322 6.74 3.35 -27.08
N LEU A 323 6.11 2.30 -26.55
CA LEU A 323 4.74 1.91 -26.90
C LEU A 323 3.73 3.02 -26.60
N VAL A 324 3.71 3.52 -25.35
CA VAL A 324 2.76 4.55 -24.92
C VAL A 324 2.97 5.85 -25.68
N THR A 325 4.23 6.28 -25.86
CA THR A 325 4.55 7.52 -26.58
C THR A 325 4.04 7.45 -28.02
N ARG A 326 4.40 6.37 -28.73
CA ARG A 326 4.03 6.23 -30.14
C ARG A 326 2.54 6.02 -30.36
N TYR A 327 1.90 5.28 -29.46
CA TYR A 327 0.46 5.10 -29.51
C TYR A 327 -0.30 6.41 -29.28
N ASN A 328 0.12 7.24 -28.31
CA ASN A 328 -0.47 8.57 -28.11
C ASN A 328 -0.32 9.44 -29.37
N GLU A 329 0.86 9.46 -30.00
CA GLU A 329 1.08 10.20 -31.26
C GLU A 329 0.15 9.75 -32.39
N LEU A 330 0.04 8.44 -32.61
CA LEU A 330 -0.81 7.88 -33.66
C LEU A 330 -2.30 8.16 -33.40
N LYS A 331 -2.76 7.96 -32.16
CA LYS A 331 -4.16 8.21 -31.81
C LYS A 331 -4.50 9.69 -31.93
N HIS A 332 -3.63 10.58 -31.48
CA HIS A 332 -3.81 12.02 -31.66
C HIS A 332 -3.86 12.46 -33.12
N ALA A 333 -3.05 11.84 -33.99
CA ALA A 333 -3.05 12.13 -35.43
C ALA A 333 -4.38 11.75 -36.12
N LYS A 334 -5.12 10.78 -35.55
CA LYS A 334 -6.43 10.33 -36.07
C LYS A 334 -7.60 11.04 -35.40
N ASP A 335 -7.47 11.33 -34.12
CA ASP A 335 -8.46 12.01 -33.31
C ASP A 335 -7.79 13.09 -32.47
N SER A 336 -8.08 14.34 -32.82
CA SER A 336 -7.52 15.51 -32.13
C SER A 336 -8.30 15.91 -30.88
N SER A 337 -9.34 15.16 -30.49
CA SER A 337 -10.16 15.43 -29.30
C SER A 337 -9.35 15.40 -27.99
N ARG A 338 -8.32 14.55 -27.92
CA ARG A 338 -7.39 14.43 -26.80
C ARG A 338 -6.01 14.03 -27.30
N ARG A 339 -4.95 14.64 -26.75
CA ARG A 339 -3.56 14.38 -27.15
C ARG A 339 -3.00 13.09 -26.56
N PHE A 340 -3.39 12.72 -25.35
CA PHE A 340 -2.88 11.56 -24.65
C PHE A 340 -4.00 10.61 -24.25
N THR A 341 -3.84 9.32 -24.55
CA THR A 341 -4.72 8.24 -24.09
C THR A 341 -4.19 7.62 -22.79
N ALA A 342 -2.88 7.52 -22.64
CA ALA A 342 -2.25 7.01 -21.42
C ALA A 342 -0.99 7.80 -21.06
N ALA A 343 -0.69 7.89 -19.76
CA ALA A 343 0.50 8.53 -19.22
C ALA A 343 1.29 7.53 -18.39
N TYR A 344 2.54 7.26 -18.76
CA TYR A 344 3.39 6.37 -17.98
C TYR A 344 4.09 7.13 -16.84
N THR A 345 4.36 6.42 -15.76
CA THR A 345 5.26 6.87 -14.69
C THR A 345 5.96 5.68 -14.06
N PHE A 346 7.18 5.91 -13.57
CA PHE A 346 8.02 4.89 -12.95
C PHE A 346 8.58 5.42 -11.63
N ASP A 347 8.47 4.63 -10.57
CA ASP A 347 9.13 4.90 -9.30
C ASP A 347 10.54 4.28 -9.30
N ALA A 348 11.11 4.01 -8.12
CA ALA A 348 12.44 3.42 -7.97
C ALA A 348 12.44 1.91 -8.29
N GLY A 349 12.11 1.56 -9.53
CA GLY A 349 12.09 0.21 -10.09
C GLY A 349 11.52 0.20 -11.51
N PRO A 350 11.49 -0.98 -12.16
CA PRO A 350 11.15 -1.07 -13.58
C PRO A 350 9.65 -1.14 -13.88
N ASN A 351 8.81 -1.24 -12.85
CA ASN A 351 7.36 -1.34 -13.02
C ASN A 351 6.79 -0.05 -13.58
N ALA A 352 6.03 -0.17 -14.67
CA ALA A 352 5.30 0.96 -15.23
C ALA A 352 3.97 1.12 -14.51
N VAL A 353 3.60 2.34 -14.18
CA VAL A 353 2.22 2.70 -13.87
C VAL A 353 1.70 3.55 -15.01
N LEU A 354 0.62 3.11 -15.64
CA LEU A 354 -0.08 3.85 -16.68
C LEU A 354 -1.32 4.50 -16.06
N TYR A 355 -1.38 5.82 -16.06
CA TYR A 355 -2.62 6.55 -15.81
C TYR A 355 -3.40 6.74 -17.10
N LEU A 356 -4.71 6.58 -17.02
CA LEU A 356 -5.63 6.64 -18.15
C LEU A 356 -7.06 6.86 -17.64
N LEU A 357 -7.97 7.21 -18.54
CA LEU A 357 -9.39 7.24 -18.22
C LEU A 357 -9.98 5.83 -18.35
N LYS A 358 -11.00 5.52 -17.57
CA LYS A 358 -11.64 4.18 -17.53
C LYS A 358 -12.07 3.68 -18.91
N GLU A 359 -12.57 4.58 -19.75
CA GLU A 359 -12.99 4.28 -21.13
C GLU A 359 -11.83 3.77 -22.01
N ASP A 360 -10.60 4.15 -21.71
CA ASP A 360 -9.41 3.74 -22.50
C ASP A 360 -8.83 2.40 -22.05
N VAL A 361 -9.23 1.89 -20.89
CA VAL A 361 -8.63 0.68 -20.27
C VAL A 361 -8.70 -0.53 -21.21
N PRO A 362 -9.83 -0.87 -21.85
CA PRO A 362 -9.90 -2.02 -22.77
C PRO A 362 -8.94 -1.86 -23.97
N GLU A 363 -8.77 -0.65 -24.49
CA GLU A 363 -7.89 -0.39 -25.63
C GLU A 363 -6.41 -0.48 -25.23
N VAL A 364 -6.01 0.17 -24.14
CA VAL A 364 -4.63 0.13 -23.64
C VAL A 364 -4.25 -1.28 -23.18
N LEU A 365 -5.17 -2.04 -22.57
CA LEU A 365 -4.90 -3.42 -22.16
C LEU A 365 -4.68 -4.34 -23.37
N ARG A 366 -5.46 -4.19 -24.44
CA ARG A 366 -5.23 -4.90 -25.71
C ARG A 366 -3.87 -4.57 -26.30
N LEU A 367 -3.51 -3.29 -26.30
CA LEU A 367 -2.21 -2.83 -26.77
C LEU A 367 -1.07 -3.47 -25.99
N VAL A 368 -1.15 -3.47 -24.65
CA VAL A 368 -0.16 -4.13 -23.79
C VAL A 368 -0.05 -5.62 -24.13
N ASN A 369 -1.18 -6.33 -24.26
CA ASN A 369 -1.17 -7.76 -24.59
C ASN A 369 -0.56 -8.07 -25.98
N ALA A 370 -0.78 -7.20 -26.96
CA ALA A 370 -0.23 -7.37 -28.32
C ALA A 370 1.30 -7.19 -28.37
N PHE A 371 1.83 -6.27 -27.56
CA PHE A 371 3.26 -5.92 -27.58
C PHE A 371 4.08 -6.55 -26.46
N PHE A 372 3.45 -7.06 -25.41
CA PHE A 372 4.08 -7.79 -24.31
C PHE A 372 3.40 -9.15 -24.13
N PRO A 373 3.85 -10.18 -24.87
CA PRO A 373 3.28 -11.52 -24.76
C PRO A 373 3.34 -12.02 -23.31
N HIS A 374 2.19 -12.39 -22.77
CA HIS A 374 2.09 -13.01 -21.46
C HIS A 374 2.76 -14.41 -21.48
N PRO A 375 3.20 -14.95 -20.34
CA PRO A 375 3.61 -16.36 -20.28
C PRO A 375 2.42 -17.27 -20.61
N SER A 376 2.67 -18.48 -21.11
CA SER A 376 1.60 -19.46 -21.32
C SER A 376 0.90 -19.75 -19.98
N PHE A 377 -0.42 -19.52 -19.92
CA PHE A 377 -1.22 -19.86 -18.75
C PHE A 377 -1.50 -21.37 -18.76
N ALA A 378 -1.13 -22.08 -17.69
CA ALA A 378 -1.42 -23.51 -17.59
C ALA A 378 -2.87 -23.77 -17.16
N ASN A 379 -3.50 -22.79 -16.49
CA ASN A 379 -4.86 -22.85 -15.99
C ASN A 379 -5.47 -21.44 -15.81
N ASP A 380 -6.75 -21.37 -15.44
CA ASP A 380 -7.44 -20.09 -15.21
C ASP A 380 -6.91 -19.30 -14.01
N ASN A 381 -6.35 -19.95 -12.99
CA ASN A 381 -5.75 -19.26 -11.85
C ASN A 381 -4.50 -18.47 -12.27
N ASP A 382 -3.69 -18.99 -13.18
CA ASP A 382 -2.51 -18.27 -13.71
C ASP A 382 -2.96 -17.01 -14.47
N ARG A 383 -4.05 -17.11 -15.23
CA ARG A 383 -4.67 -15.97 -15.94
C ARG A 383 -5.22 -14.95 -14.92
N ASP A 384 -5.85 -15.42 -13.86
CA ASP A 384 -6.40 -14.56 -12.79
C ASP A 384 -5.30 -13.88 -11.97
N GLU A 385 -4.19 -14.57 -11.70
CA GLU A 385 -3.03 -13.97 -11.05
C GLU A 385 -2.38 -12.90 -11.93
N TYR A 386 -2.31 -13.17 -13.24
CA TYR A 386 -1.74 -12.23 -14.21
C TYR A 386 -2.57 -10.96 -14.39
N TYR A 387 -3.88 -11.07 -14.60
CA TYR A 387 -4.72 -9.89 -14.89
C TYR A 387 -5.38 -9.30 -13.64
N GLY A 388 -5.62 -10.09 -12.59
CA GLY A 388 -6.41 -9.67 -11.43
C GLY A 388 -7.72 -9.00 -11.85
N GLN A 389 -8.00 -7.83 -11.29
CA GLN A 389 -9.20 -7.06 -11.65
C GLN A 389 -9.19 -6.51 -13.08
N ALA A 390 -8.03 -6.45 -13.76
CA ALA A 390 -7.98 -6.01 -15.16
C ALA A 390 -8.70 -7.00 -16.09
N LYS A 391 -8.91 -8.25 -15.66
CA LYS A 391 -9.62 -9.29 -16.42
C LYS A 391 -11.01 -8.84 -16.90
N LYS A 392 -11.70 -7.98 -16.13
CA LYS A 392 -13.04 -7.47 -16.47
C LYS A 392 -13.07 -6.58 -17.73
N PHE A 393 -11.91 -6.08 -18.16
CA PHE A 393 -11.75 -5.26 -19.36
C PHE A 393 -11.21 -6.05 -20.56
N LEU A 394 -10.96 -7.35 -20.38
CA LEU A 394 -10.66 -8.22 -21.52
C LEU A 394 -11.94 -8.40 -22.31
N ASP A 395 -11.95 -7.88 -23.53
CA ASP A 395 -13.05 -8.04 -24.45
C ASP A 395 -12.71 -9.16 -25.44
N ASP A 396 -13.16 -10.38 -25.13
CA ASP A 396 -13.01 -11.55 -25.99
C ASP A 396 -13.92 -11.46 -27.25
N SER A 397 -14.80 -10.45 -27.35
CA SER A 397 -15.73 -10.25 -28.48
C SER A 397 -15.19 -9.35 -29.58
N LEU A 398 -14.15 -8.55 -29.30
CA LEU A 398 -13.48 -7.72 -30.30
C LEU A 398 -12.74 -8.59 -31.31
N SER A 399 -12.89 -8.26 -32.60
CA SER A 399 -12.35 -9.10 -33.67
C SER A 399 -10.82 -9.13 -33.61
N SER A 400 -10.25 -10.30 -33.90
CA SER A 400 -8.79 -10.44 -34.09
C SER A 400 -8.27 -9.52 -35.19
N ALA A 401 -9.12 -9.12 -36.14
CA ALA A 401 -8.80 -8.21 -37.23
C ALA A 401 -8.53 -6.78 -36.75
N ASP A 402 -9.34 -6.23 -35.84
CA ASP A 402 -9.15 -4.86 -35.31
C ASP A 402 -7.84 -4.75 -34.52
N THR A 403 -7.54 -5.78 -33.73
CA THR A 403 -6.28 -5.87 -32.97
C THR A 403 -5.09 -5.99 -33.93
N ALA A 404 -5.21 -6.81 -34.98
CA ALA A 404 -4.16 -6.97 -35.98
C ALA A 404 -3.89 -5.68 -36.79
N ALA A 405 -4.93 -4.90 -37.08
CA ALA A 405 -4.78 -3.63 -37.80
C ALA A 405 -4.02 -2.59 -36.96
N LEU A 406 -4.41 -2.40 -35.68
CA LEU A 406 -3.71 -1.49 -34.77
C LEU A 406 -2.27 -1.94 -34.53
N GLU A 407 -2.05 -3.25 -34.34
CA GLU A 407 -0.71 -3.82 -34.19
C GLU A 407 0.16 -3.54 -35.42
N LYS A 408 -0.37 -3.80 -36.62
CA LYS A 408 0.34 -3.58 -37.88
C LYS A 408 0.78 -2.12 -38.02
N GLU A 409 -0.12 -1.19 -37.75
CA GLU A 409 0.17 0.24 -37.84
C GLU A 409 1.27 0.67 -36.85
N LEU A 410 1.24 0.18 -35.62
CA LEU A 410 2.28 0.46 -34.63
C LEU A 410 3.63 -0.16 -35.00
N VAL A 411 3.63 -1.34 -35.61
CA VAL A 411 4.84 -1.97 -36.15
C VAL A 411 5.41 -1.17 -37.32
N GLU A 412 4.57 -0.73 -38.25
CA GLU A 412 4.96 0.18 -39.36
C GLU A 412 5.47 1.53 -38.82
N ALA A 413 4.93 1.97 -37.69
CA ALA A 413 5.35 3.15 -36.96
C ALA A 413 6.63 2.96 -36.13
N GLY A 414 7.28 1.80 -36.21
CA GLY A 414 8.59 1.50 -35.63
C GLY A 414 8.57 0.80 -34.26
N ILE A 415 7.40 0.45 -33.73
CA ILE A 415 7.28 -0.25 -32.45
C ILE A 415 7.50 -1.74 -32.64
N ARG A 416 8.36 -2.32 -31.79
CA ARG A 416 8.65 -3.75 -31.82
C ARG A 416 7.95 -4.43 -30.65
N LYS A 417 7.43 -5.63 -30.90
CA LYS A 417 6.98 -6.52 -29.83
C LYS A 417 8.15 -6.84 -28.92
N PHE A 418 7.87 -6.93 -27.63
CA PHE A 418 8.86 -7.34 -26.66
C PHE A 418 9.29 -8.80 -26.96
N PRO A 419 10.59 -9.07 -27.09
CA PRO A 419 11.08 -10.29 -27.74
C PRO A 419 10.87 -11.56 -26.91
N GLN A 420 10.61 -11.44 -25.60
CA GLN A 420 10.47 -12.57 -24.68
C GLN A 420 9.09 -12.53 -24.03
N SER A 421 8.43 -13.68 -23.94
CA SER A 421 7.22 -13.78 -23.12
C SER A 421 7.56 -13.58 -21.63
N GLY A 422 6.62 -13.00 -20.88
CA GLY A 422 6.80 -12.78 -19.44
C GLY A 422 7.65 -11.55 -19.08
N GLY A 423 7.90 -10.63 -20.02
CA GLY A 423 8.45 -9.30 -19.72
C GLY A 423 7.58 -8.51 -18.73
N ILE A 424 6.26 -8.70 -18.80
CA ILE A 424 5.32 -8.30 -17.75
C ILE A 424 4.90 -9.58 -17.03
N LYS A 425 5.05 -9.60 -15.70
CA LYS A 425 4.70 -10.72 -14.82
C LYS A 425 3.25 -10.65 -14.36
N ARG A 426 2.71 -9.44 -14.23
CA ARG A 426 1.36 -9.17 -13.73
C ARG A 426 0.89 -7.79 -14.15
N ILE A 427 -0.41 -7.64 -14.35
CA ILE A 427 -1.12 -6.40 -14.57
C ILE A 427 -2.06 -6.18 -13.38
N ILE A 428 -2.03 -4.98 -12.81
CA ILE A 428 -2.91 -4.61 -11.70
C ILE A 428 -3.69 -3.37 -12.12
N TYR A 429 -5.00 -3.53 -12.27
CA TYR A 429 -5.93 -2.42 -12.40
C TYR A 429 -6.31 -1.89 -11.02
N SER A 430 -6.36 -0.57 -10.86
CA SER A 430 -6.93 0.09 -9.69
C SER A 430 -7.59 1.42 -10.06
N ASP A 431 -8.69 1.70 -9.38
CA ASP A 431 -9.37 2.99 -9.45
C ASP A 431 -8.65 4.04 -8.59
N ILE A 432 -8.99 5.31 -8.77
CA ILE A 432 -8.68 6.34 -7.78
C ILE A 432 -9.41 6.04 -6.46
N GLY A 433 -8.69 6.11 -5.34
CA GLY A 433 -9.13 5.61 -4.04
C GLY A 433 -9.27 6.67 -2.95
N ASP A 434 -10.01 6.31 -1.90
CA ASP A 434 -10.15 7.07 -0.67
C ASP A 434 -8.93 6.96 0.26
N GLY A 435 -8.96 7.66 1.40
CA GLY A 435 -7.92 7.60 2.42
C GLY A 435 -8.04 6.38 3.35
N PRO A 436 -7.16 6.25 4.36
CA PRO A 436 -7.16 5.11 5.28
C PRO A 436 -8.49 4.87 6.00
N ARG A 437 -8.91 3.61 6.09
CA ARG A 437 -10.17 3.18 6.73
C ARG A 437 -9.87 2.54 8.09
N ILE A 438 -10.65 2.86 9.12
CA ILE A 438 -10.65 2.11 10.39
C ILE A 438 -11.65 0.97 10.24
N LEU A 439 -11.17 -0.27 10.32
CA LEU A 439 -12.02 -1.46 10.21
C LEU A 439 -12.68 -1.85 11.54
N GLY A 440 -12.04 -1.51 12.66
CA GLY A 440 -12.57 -1.78 14.00
C GLY A 440 -11.72 -1.17 15.10
N ARG A 441 -12.37 -0.83 16.22
CA ARG A 441 -11.74 -0.38 17.47
C ARG A 441 -12.22 -1.26 18.63
N GLY A 442 -11.37 -1.55 19.59
CA GLY A 442 -11.76 -2.28 20.79
C GLY A 442 -12.37 -3.66 20.48
N PRO A 443 -13.52 -4.02 21.06
CA PRO A 443 -14.18 -5.29 20.79
C PRO A 443 -14.58 -5.51 19.33
N ASP A 444 -14.85 -4.44 18.57
CA ASP A 444 -15.27 -4.52 17.17
C ASP A 444 -14.13 -4.93 16.22
N SER A 445 -12.88 -4.92 16.70
CA SER A 445 -11.74 -5.38 15.91
C SER A 445 -11.69 -6.90 15.76
N ARG A 446 -12.35 -7.71 16.62
CA ARG A 446 -12.11 -9.17 16.70
C ARG A 446 -12.18 -9.90 15.36
N ASN A 447 -13.12 -9.53 14.49
CA ASN A 447 -13.31 -10.19 13.19
C ASN A 447 -12.36 -9.69 12.10
N VAL A 448 -11.86 -8.46 12.21
CA VAL A 448 -10.98 -7.81 11.21
C VAL A 448 -9.50 -7.82 11.62
N SER A 449 -9.24 -8.02 12.91
CA SER A 449 -7.93 -7.98 13.51
C SER A 449 -7.03 -9.08 13.01
N LEU A 450 -5.75 -8.74 12.89
CA LEU A 450 -4.66 -9.66 12.59
C LEU A 450 -4.11 -10.35 13.84
N LEU A 451 -4.58 -9.98 15.04
CA LEU A 451 -4.13 -10.51 16.31
C LEU A 451 -5.21 -11.42 16.93
N ASN A 452 -4.81 -12.56 17.48
CA ASN A 452 -5.65 -13.47 18.25
C ASN A 452 -5.92 -12.92 19.66
N ASP A 453 -6.63 -13.66 20.52
CA ASP A 453 -6.96 -13.21 21.87
C ASP A 453 -5.71 -13.00 22.76
N ASP A 454 -4.66 -13.79 22.53
CA ASP A 454 -3.37 -13.61 23.20
C ASP A 454 -2.58 -12.40 22.70
N GLY A 455 -3.04 -11.74 21.63
CA GLY A 455 -2.38 -10.60 20.99
C GLY A 455 -1.19 -10.99 20.14
N LEU A 456 -1.11 -12.25 19.72
CA LEU A 456 -0.14 -12.74 18.76
C LEU A 456 -0.82 -12.81 17.37
N PRO A 457 -0.06 -12.87 16.27
CA PRO A 457 -0.65 -13.03 14.94
C PRO A 457 -1.60 -14.24 14.87
N LYS A 458 -2.72 -14.08 14.15
CA LYS A 458 -3.66 -15.15 13.81
C LYS A 458 -3.07 -16.19 12.86
#